data_AF-A0A517LJ07-F1
#
_entry.id   AF-A0A517LJ07-F1
#
_cell.length_a   1.000
_cell.length_b   1.000
_cell.length_c   1.000
_cell.angle_alpha   90.00
_cell.angle_beta   90.00
_cell.angle_gamma   90.00
#
_symmetry.space_group_name_H-M   'P 1'
#
loop_
_entity.id
_entity.type
_entity.pdbx_description
1 polymer ?
#
loop_
_entity_poly.entity_id
_entity_poly.type
_entity_poly.pdbx_seq_one_letter_code
_entity_poly.pdbx_strand_id
1 'polypeptide(L)'
;MANKDPTLFTATSPVATAKPTPKNTRIAIGGPAPPGETPLQKVARLREAARKAKAANESPAERLIEKGRLWADRAHRFTTLSLIGFTAIAGVVVAISLGDMIVYNRRKRNEWYVVQQELHKRDLLAARAAMSEGTANEDQILLLNQERLREEAEAEKLQKKGMFAKAKESIFGTEKKEEKRGGTMGITGITGITGRDTQKEDLGVVKAVQEKVAEGKEKVKSLDVRPADQNAVQAHAPKTISGGPLDQIAEKVAESASKTTKSWADWILRR
;
A
#
# COMPACT_ATOMS: atom_id res chain seq x y z
N MET A 1 8.19 75.75 -65.71
CA MET A 1 7.65 75.82 -64.33
C MET A 1 6.20 75.39 -64.41
N ALA A 2 5.85 74.24 -63.85
CA ALA A 2 4.48 73.73 -63.82
C ALA A 2 4.18 73.25 -62.41
N ASN A 3 3.06 73.74 -61.88
CA ASN A 3 2.64 73.70 -60.48
C ASN A 3 2.61 72.28 -59.88
N LYS A 4 3.02 72.19 -58.62
CA LYS A 4 2.82 71.04 -57.76
C LYS A 4 1.66 71.38 -56.83
N ASP A 5 0.47 70.87 -57.15
CA ASP A 5 -0.72 71.04 -56.30
C ASP A 5 -0.60 70.14 -55.05
N PRO A 6 -0.58 70.70 -53.82
CA PRO A 6 -0.34 69.94 -52.59
C PRO A 6 -1.64 69.51 -51.88
N THR A 7 -2.65 69.05 -52.63
CA THR A 7 -3.96 68.68 -52.07
C THR A 7 -4.55 67.42 -52.69
N LEU A 8 -3.82 66.31 -52.61
CA LEU A 8 -4.43 64.97 -52.71
C LEU A 8 -4.02 64.16 -51.48
N PHE A 9 -5.02 63.94 -50.63
CA PHE A 9 -4.95 63.20 -49.38
C PHE A 9 -4.21 61.87 -49.55
N THR A 10 -3.08 61.75 -48.86
CA THR A 10 -2.27 60.55 -48.83
C THR A 10 -2.96 59.52 -47.96
N ALA A 11 -3.53 58.48 -48.56
CA ALA A 11 -3.91 57.28 -47.80
C ALA A 11 -2.62 56.66 -47.24
N THR A 12 -2.42 56.76 -45.93
CA THR A 12 -1.34 56.10 -45.18
C THR A 12 -1.61 54.60 -45.07
N SER A 13 -1.61 53.88 -46.19
CA SER A 13 -1.36 52.44 -46.18
C SER A 13 0.15 52.20 -46.23
N PRO A 14 0.75 51.50 -45.26
CA PRO A 14 2.19 51.23 -45.30
C PRO A 14 2.52 50.40 -46.55
N VAL A 15 3.31 50.99 -47.46
CA VAL A 15 3.91 50.23 -48.57
C VAL A 15 5.01 49.35 -47.98
N ALA A 16 4.70 48.07 -47.78
CA ALA A 16 5.67 47.08 -47.32
C ALA A 16 6.67 46.76 -48.44
N THR A 17 7.78 47.50 -48.50
CA THR A 17 8.95 47.11 -49.29
C THR A 17 9.67 45.97 -48.57
N ALA A 18 9.18 44.74 -48.74
CA ALA A 18 9.87 43.55 -48.25
C ALA A 18 10.99 43.15 -49.22
N LYS A 19 12.20 42.95 -48.68
CA LYS A 19 13.37 42.40 -49.39
C LYS A 19 12.98 41.03 -49.99
N PRO A 20 13.37 40.69 -51.24
CA PRO A 20 13.00 39.41 -51.85
C PRO A 20 13.48 38.26 -50.97
N THR A 21 12.53 37.54 -50.37
CA THR A 21 12.78 36.43 -49.48
C THR A 21 13.52 35.33 -50.27
N PRO A 22 14.60 34.73 -49.74
CA PRO A 22 15.34 33.68 -50.45
C PRO A 22 14.39 32.57 -50.88
N LYS A 23 14.58 32.05 -52.09
CA LYS A 23 13.72 31.02 -52.74
C LYS A 23 13.46 29.79 -51.85
N ASN A 24 14.31 29.55 -50.85
CA ASN A 24 14.18 28.50 -49.84
C ASN A 24 13.06 28.69 -48.79
N THR A 25 12.31 29.79 -48.84
CA THR A 25 11.20 30.07 -47.92
C THR A 25 9.83 30.02 -48.59
N ARG A 26 9.76 29.71 -49.88
CA ARG A 26 8.49 29.55 -50.59
C ARG A 26 7.93 28.16 -50.32
N ILE A 27 6.91 28.11 -49.47
CA ILE A 27 6.07 26.94 -49.28
C ILE A 27 5.47 26.59 -50.65
N ALA A 28 5.91 25.49 -51.25
CA ALA A 28 5.32 24.96 -52.47
C ALA A 28 3.92 24.43 -52.14
N ILE A 29 2.92 25.31 -52.29
CA ILE A 29 1.51 24.94 -52.13
C ILE A 29 1.15 24.09 -53.34
N GLY A 30 1.06 22.78 -53.12
CA GLY A 30 0.83 21.80 -54.19
C GLY A 30 -0.49 22.05 -54.94
N GLY A 31 -0.40 21.95 -56.28
CA GLY A 31 -1.50 21.73 -57.23
C GLY A 31 -2.53 22.86 -57.40
N PRO A 32 -3.14 22.99 -58.61
CA PRO A 32 -4.21 23.94 -58.87
C PRO A 32 -5.42 23.66 -57.94
N ALA A 33 -6.07 24.74 -57.47
CA ALA A 33 -7.18 24.65 -56.53
C ALA A 33 -8.42 24.00 -57.19
N PRO A 34 -9.17 23.14 -56.47
CA PRO A 34 -10.44 22.63 -56.96
C PRO A 34 -11.46 23.77 -57.14
N PRO A 35 -12.25 23.79 -58.24
CA PRO A 35 -13.26 24.81 -58.47
C PRO A 35 -14.43 24.65 -57.48
N GLY A 36 -14.80 25.72 -56.78
CA GLY A 36 -15.98 25.75 -55.87
C GLY A 36 -15.71 25.53 -54.37
N GLU A 37 -14.45 25.59 -53.91
CA GLU A 37 -14.14 25.45 -52.47
C GLU A 37 -14.70 26.61 -51.62
N THR A 38 -15.24 26.30 -50.43
CA THR A 38 -15.63 27.34 -49.46
C THR A 38 -14.39 28.06 -48.90
N PRO A 39 -14.48 29.33 -48.48
CA PRO A 39 -13.33 30.06 -47.94
C PRO A 39 -12.66 29.35 -46.75
N LEU A 40 -13.46 28.68 -45.90
CA LEU A 40 -12.97 27.92 -44.76
C LEU A 40 -12.18 26.67 -45.21
N GLN A 41 -12.70 25.95 -46.20
CA GLN A 41 -12.07 24.75 -46.75
C GLN A 41 -10.76 25.08 -47.48
N LYS A 42 -10.70 26.23 -48.15
CA LYS A 42 -9.46 26.77 -48.73
C LYS A 42 -8.38 26.98 -47.67
N VAL A 43 -8.71 27.60 -46.54
CA VAL A 43 -7.76 27.82 -45.46
C VAL A 43 -7.29 26.50 -44.84
N ALA A 44 -8.20 25.54 -44.65
CA ALA A 44 -7.84 24.21 -44.16
C ALA A 44 -6.85 23.51 -45.09
N ARG A 45 -7.13 23.50 -46.40
CA ARG A 45 -6.23 22.94 -47.43
C ARG A 45 -4.88 23.63 -47.44
N LEU A 46 -4.85 24.97 -47.41
CA LEU A 46 -3.61 25.73 -47.41
C LEU A 46 -2.79 25.48 -46.14
N ARG A 47 -3.43 25.34 -44.98
CA ARG A 47 -2.78 24.96 -43.72
C ARG A 47 -2.24 23.53 -43.77
N GLU A 48 -2.94 22.60 -44.41
CA GLU A 48 -2.46 21.24 -44.62
C GLU A 48 -1.31 21.16 -45.61
N ALA A 49 -1.40 21.87 -46.74
CA ALA A 49 -0.32 21.97 -47.72
C ALA A 49 0.92 22.63 -47.10
N ALA A 50 0.74 23.66 -46.28
CA ALA A 50 1.84 24.28 -45.54
C ALA A 50 2.46 23.33 -44.51
N ARG A 51 1.65 22.54 -43.78
CA ARG A 51 2.16 21.51 -42.86
C ARG A 51 2.91 20.40 -43.61
N LYS A 52 2.39 19.94 -44.75
CA LYS A 52 3.04 18.94 -45.60
C LYS A 52 4.35 19.45 -46.20
N ALA A 53 4.39 20.70 -46.66
CA ALA A 53 5.61 21.32 -47.20
C ALA A 53 6.67 21.57 -46.12
N LYS A 54 6.25 21.93 -44.89
CA LYS A 54 7.18 21.99 -43.75
C LYS A 54 7.75 20.61 -43.43
N ALA A 55 6.89 19.60 -43.32
CA ALA A 55 7.32 18.22 -43.10
C ALA A 55 8.26 17.73 -44.21
N ALA A 56 8.00 18.06 -45.48
CA ALA A 56 8.83 17.66 -46.62
C ALA A 56 10.26 18.23 -46.59
N ASN A 57 10.48 19.36 -45.91
CA ASN A 57 11.79 20.01 -45.79
C ASN A 57 12.60 19.55 -44.56
N GLU A 58 12.04 18.68 -43.71
CA GLU A 58 12.75 18.12 -42.56
C GLU A 58 13.76 17.06 -43.00
N SER A 59 14.97 17.11 -42.44
CA SER A 59 15.97 16.08 -42.70
C SER A 59 15.54 14.74 -42.06
N PRO A 60 15.91 13.59 -42.65
CA PRO A 60 15.58 12.28 -42.10
C PRO A 60 16.17 12.06 -40.70
N ALA A 61 17.30 12.71 -40.39
CA ALA A 61 17.92 12.69 -39.07
C ALA A 61 17.07 13.43 -38.02
N GLU A 62 16.56 14.62 -38.35
CA GLU A 62 15.66 15.38 -37.47
C GLU A 62 14.37 14.61 -37.18
N ARG A 63 13.77 13.97 -38.20
CA ARG A 63 12.59 13.12 -38.01
C ARG A 63 12.83 11.94 -37.08
N LEU A 64 14.03 11.35 -37.11
CA LEU A 64 14.39 10.23 -36.24
C LEU A 64 14.57 10.70 -34.78
N ILE A 65 15.18 11.88 -34.59
CA ILE A 65 15.35 12.51 -33.27
C ILE A 65 13.98 12.88 -32.66
N GLU A 66 13.06 13.44 -33.44
CA GLU A 66 11.72 13.78 -32.97
C GLU A 66 10.94 12.53 -32.50
N LYS A 67 10.99 11.44 -33.28
CA LYS A 67 10.39 10.15 -32.89
C LYS A 67 11.10 9.53 -31.69
N GLY A 68 12.42 9.69 -31.59
CA GLY A 68 13.23 9.22 -30.47
C GLY A 68 12.80 9.88 -29.15
N ARG A 69 12.56 11.20 -29.16
CA ARG A 69 12.07 11.92 -27.97
C ARG A 69 10.71 11.39 -27.51
N LEU A 70 9.78 11.19 -28.44
CA LEU A 70 8.45 10.66 -28.14
C LEU A 70 8.54 9.24 -27.54
N TRP A 71 9.45 8.41 -28.05
CA TRP A 71 9.70 7.07 -27.52
C TRP A 71 10.38 7.10 -26.15
N ALA A 72 11.33 7.99 -25.93
CA ALA A 72 11.99 8.16 -24.64
C ALA A 72 10.98 8.58 -23.57
N ASP A 73 10.11 9.54 -23.86
CA ASP A 73 9.04 9.97 -22.94
C ASP A 73 8.04 8.84 -22.67
N ARG A 74 7.70 8.05 -23.70
CA ARG A 74 6.82 6.88 -23.57
C ARG A 74 7.46 5.78 -22.72
N ALA A 75 8.74 5.50 -22.95
CA ALA A 75 9.50 4.50 -22.22
C ALA A 75 9.67 4.90 -20.75
N HIS A 76 10.00 6.16 -20.46
CA HIS A 76 10.08 6.64 -19.09
C HIS A 76 8.73 6.47 -18.38
N ARG A 77 7.62 6.90 -18.98
CA ARG A 77 6.29 6.76 -18.38
C ARG A 77 5.93 5.29 -18.14
N PHE A 78 6.23 4.41 -19.10
CA PHE A 78 6.00 2.98 -18.95
C PHE A 78 6.81 2.40 -17.79
N THR A 79 8.10 2.69 -17.71
CA THR A 79 8.97 2.21 -16.63
C THR A 79 8.52 2.74 -15.28
N THR A 80 8.15 4.02 -15.17
CA THR A 80 7.66 4.59 -13.90
C THR A 80 6.36 3.93 -13.46
N LEU A 81 5.39 3.77 -14.37
CA LEU A 81 4.13 3.11 -14.04
C LEU A 81 4.33 1.62 -13.71
N SER A 82 5.25 0.95 -14.41
CA SER A 82 5.62 -0.43 -14.11
C SER A 82 6.26 -0.55 -12.73
N LEU A 83 7.15 0.38 -12.36
CA LEU A 83 7.81 0.36 -11.07
C LEU A 83 6.82 0.60 -9.93
N ILE A 84 5.89 1.55 -10.11
CA ILE A 84 4.79 1.80 -9.16
C ILE A 84 3.87 0.57 -9.04
N GLY A 85 3.54 -0.07 -10.16
CA GLY A 85 2.75 -1.30 -10.14
C GLY A 85 3.45 -2.43 -9.41
N PHE A 86 4.76 -2.60 -9.64
CA PHE A 86 5.57 -3.61 -8.98
C PHE A 86 5.67 -3.36 -7.46
N THR A 87 5.87 -2.12 -7.03
CA THR A 87 5.91 -1.80 -5.59
C THR A 87 4.56 -2.04 -4.91
N ALA A 88 3.44 -1.76 -5.59
CA ALA A 88 2.12 -2.08 -5.07
C ALA A 88 1.91 -3.58 -4.87
N ILE A 89 2.29 -4.40 -5.87
CA ILE A 89 2.20 -5.87 -5.77
C ILE A 89 3.09 -6.39 -4.64
N ALA A 90 4.34 -5.91 -4.56
CA ALA A 90 5.25 -6.27 -3.49
C ALA A 90 4.68 -5.91 -2.10
N GLY A 91 4.06 -4.73 -1.97
CA GLY A 91 3.39 -4.31 -0.74
C GLY A 91 2.26 -5.25 -0.33
N VAL A 92 1.43 -5.70 -1.28
CA VAL A 92 0.36 -6.67 -1.01
C VAL A 92 0.92 -8.01 -0.54
N VAL A 93 1.98 -8.51 -1.19
CA VAL A 93 2.63 -9.77 -0.79
C VAL A 93 3.19 -9.68 0.62
N VAL A 94 3.81 -8.55 0.98
CA VAL A 94 4.32 -8.29 2.33
C VAL A 94 3.18 -8.25 3.35
N ALA A 95 2.05 -7.61 3.04
CA ALA A 95 0.90 -7.59 3.96
C ALA A 95 0.34 -9.00 4.23
N ILE A 96 0.27 -9.84 3.18
CA ILE A 96 -0.17 -11.24 3.30
C ILE A 96 0.83 -12.05 4.14
N SER A 97 2.13 -11.90 3.91
CA SER A 97 3.15 -12.66 4.65
C SER A 97 3.20 -12.29 6.13
N LEU A 98 3.12 -11.00 6.45
CA LEU A 98 3.02 -10.54 7.85
C LEU A 98 1.74 -11.04 8.49
N GLY A 99 0.61 -10.98 7.78
CA GLY A 99 -0.67 -11.49 8.25
C GLY A 99 -0.61 -12.97 8.62
N ASP A 100 -0.05 -13.80 7.74
CA ASP A 100 0.09 -15.24 7.97
C ASP A 100 0.99 -15.55 9.18
N MET A 101 2.14 -14.85 9.29
CA MET A 101 3.05 -15.03 10.41
C MET A 101 2.41 -14.65 11.76
N ILE A 102 1.59 -13.59 11.80
CA ILE A 102 0.86 -13.18 13.01
C ILE A 102 -0.14 -14.25 13.42
N VAL A 103 -0.95 -14.77 12.48
CA VAL A 103 -1.95 -15.80 12.77
C VAL A 103 -1.28 -17.08 13.27
N TYR A 104 -0.22 -17.51 12.60
CA TYR A 104 0.56 -18.67 13.01
C TYR A 104 1.15 -18.50 14.42
N ASN A 105 1.80 -17.36 14.71
CA ASN A 105 2.37 -17.10 16.02
C ASN A 105 1.30 -17.03 17.11
N ARG A 106 0.13 -16.46 16.81
CA ARG A 106 -1.01 -16.46 17.75
C ARG A 106 -1.44 -17.88 18.07
N ARG A 107 -1.56 -18.76 17.07
CA ARG A 107 -1.91 -20.17 17.29
C ARG A 107 -0.88 -20.90 18.14
N LYS A 108 0.40 -20.79 17.78
CA LYS A 108 1.51 -21.43 18.53
C LYS A 108 1.57 -20.95 19.97
N ARG A 109 1.36 -19.64 20.20
CA ARG A 109 1.34 -19.07 21.55
C ARG A 109 0.14 -19.57 22.35
N ASN A 110 -1.02 -19.76 21.71
CA ASN A 110 -2.19 -20.33 22.38
C ASN A 110 -1.95 -21.79 22.80
N GLU A 111 -1.33 -22.60 21.93
CA GLU A 111 -0.95 -23.98 22.28
C GLU A 111 -0.01 -24.01 23.48
N TRP A 112 0.99 -23.13 23.50
CA TRP A 112 1.89 -22.99 24.63
C TRP A 112 1.15 -22.60 25.93
N TYR A 113 0.20 -21.65 25.85
CA TYR A 113 -0.60 -21.26 27.01
C TYR A 113 -1.47 -22.40 27.54
N VAL A 114 -2.07 -23.22 26.67
CA VAL A 114 -2.86 -24.38 27.09
C VAL A 114 -1.99 -25.35 27.90
N VAL A 115 -0.81 -25.68 27.39
CA VAL A 115 0.14 -26.57 28.08
C VAL A 115 0.59 -25.97 29.42
N GLN A 116 0.92 -24.68 29.46
CA GLN A 116 1.31 -24.01 30.69
C GLN A 116 0.17 -23.97 31.73
N GLN A 117 -1.07 -23.77 31.30
CA GLN A 117 -2.23 -23.82 32.18
C GLN A 117 -2.45 -25.22 32.74
N GLU A 118 -2.25 -26.27 31.94
CA GLU A 118 -2.35 -27.66 32.41
C GLU A 118 -1.29 -27.99 33.44
N LEU A 119 -0.03 -27.61 33.20
CA LEU A 119 1.07 -27.76 34.16
C LEU A 119 0.75 -27.00 35.46
N HIS A 120 0.36 -25.74 35.35
CA HIS A 120 0.04 -24.92 36.50
C HIS A 120 -1.13 -25.49 37.33
N LYS A 121 -2.17 -26.02 36.67
CA LYS A 121 -3.28 -26.72 37.35
C LYS A 121 -2.79 -27.95 38.10
N ARG A 122 -1.85 -28.71 37.53
CA ARG A 122 -1.27 -29.89 38.21
C ARG A 122 -0.48 -29.49 39.45
N ASP A 123 0.31 -28.42 39.36
CA ASP A 123 1.08 -27.90 40.49
C ASP A 123 0.15 -27.39 41.60
N LEU A 124 -0.95 -26.71 41.25
CA LEU A 124 -1.97 -26.28 42.21
C LEU A 124 -2.64 -27.46 42.90
N LEU A 125 -2.99 -28.52 42.17
CA LEU A 125 -3.59 -29.73 42.75
C LEU A 125 -2.61 -30.44 43.69
N ALA A 126 -1.33 -30.55 43.31
CA ALA A 126 -0.29 -31.13 44.14
C ALA A 126 -0.06 -30.31 45.41
N ALA A 127 -0.01 -28.98 45.31
CA ALA A 127 0.11 -28.08 46.45
C ALA A 127 -1.09 -28.19 47.41
N ARG A 128 -2.31 -28.29 46.87
CA ARG A 128 -3.53 -28.50 47.70
C ARG A 128 -3.51 -29.84 48.42
N ALA A 129 -3.10 -30.91 47.74
CA ALA A 129 -2.97 -32.23 48.34
C ALA A 129 -1.94 -32.22 49.49
N ALA A 130 -0.73 -31.72 49.24
CA ALA A 130 0.32 -31.61 50.26
C ALA A 130 -0.09 -30.71 51.44
N MET A 131 -0.85 -29.64 51.18
CA MET A 131 -1.38 -28.78 52.25
C MET A 131 -2.40 -29.51 53.11
N SER A 132 -3.28 -30.33 52.50
CA SER A 132 -4.23 -31.16 53.25
C SER A 132 -3.56 -32.26 54.07
N GLU A 133 -2.43 -32.78 53.61
CA GLU A 133 -1.61 -33.78 54.29
C GLU A 133 -0.69 -33.16 55.37
N GLY A 134 -0.56 -31.82 55.40
CA GLY A 134 0.31 -31.10 56.33
C GLY A 134 1.79 -31.15 55.98
N THR A 135 2.15 -31.64 54.79
CA THR A 135 3.53 -31.82 54.30
C THR A 135 3.92 -30.79 53.22
N ALA A 136 3.14 -29.73 53.08
CA ALA A 136 3.34 -28.70 52.05
C ALA A 136 4.70 -28.01 52.17
N ASN A 137 5.38 -27.90 51.03
CA ASN A 137 6.62 -27.12 50.92
C ASN A 137 6.32 -25.60 50.92
N GLU A 138 7.30 -24.78 51.29
CA GLU A 138 7.16 -23.32 51.34
C GLU A 138 6.75 -22.74 49.97
N ASP A 139 7.33 -23.25 48.88
CA ASP A 139 6.99 -22.88 47.51
C ASP A 139 5.53 -23.18 47.15
N GLN A 140 4.99 -24.29 47.66
CA GLN A 140 3.60 -24.70 47.40
C GLN A 140 2.61 -23.81 48.16
N ILE A 141 2.96 -23.42 49.39
CA ILE A 141 2.17 -22.47 50.20
C ILE A 141 2.19 -21.09 49.55
N LEU A 142 3.35 -20.64 49.07
CA LEU A 142 3.49 -19.37 48.37
C LEU A 142 2.70 -19.34 47.06
N LEU A 143 2.72 -20.43 46.29
CA LEU A 143 1.94 -20.59 45.07
C LEU A 143 0.42 -20.50 45.35
N LEU A 144 -0.05 -21.15 46.42
CA LEU A 144 -1.45 -21.05 46.86
C LEU A 144 -1.83 -19.63 47.27
N ASN A 145 -0.97 -18.93 48.02
CA ASN A 145 -1.21 -17.56 48.44
C ASN A 145 -1.24 -16.59 47.25
N GLN A 146 -0.34 -16.77 46.27
CA GLN A 146 -0.35 -15.99 45.05
C GLN A 146 -1.65 -16.19 44.26
N GLU A 147 -2.17 -17.41 44.20
CA GLU A 147 -3.42 -17.68 43.50
C GLU A 147 -4.61 -17.01 44.21
N ARG A 148 -4.68 -17.06 45.54
CA ARG A 148 -5.71 -16.33 46.31
C ARG A 148 -5.64 -14.83 46.08
N LEU A 149 -4.44 -14.25 46.10
CA LEU A 149 -4.24 -12.83 45.81
C LEU A 149 -4.64 -12.48 44.37
N ARG A 150 -4.40 -13.38 43.40
CA ARG A 150 -4.85 -13.19 42.02
C ARG A 150 -6.37 -13.24 41.90
N GLU A 151 -7.02 -14.19 42.54
CA GLU A 151 -8.49 -14.32 42.56
C GLU A 151 -9.15 -13.08 43.19
N GLU A 152 -8.60 -12.59 44.32
CA GLU A 152 -9.07 -11.35 44.96
C GLU A 152 -8.88 -10.13 44.05
N ALA A 153 -7.72 -10.01 43.39
CA ALA A 153 -7.47 -8.94 42.44
C ALA A 153 -8.36 -9.02 41.20
N GLU A 154 -8.71 -10.21 40.71
CA GLU A 154 -9.66 -10.41 39.61
C GLU A 154 -11.08 -10.08 40.03
N ALA A 155 -11.51 -10.48 41.23
CA ALA A 155 -12.79 -10.09 41.80
C ALA A 155 -12.90 -8.57 41.93
N GLU A 156 -11.84 -7.90 42.38
CA GLU A 156 -11.79 -6.44 42.42
C GLU A 156 -11.84 -5.80 41.03
N LYS A 157 -11.16 -6.37 40.03
CA LYS A 157 -11.18 -5.88 38.65
C LYS A 157 -12.54 -6.06 38.00
N LEU A 158 -13.25 -7.15 38.28
CA LEU A 158 -14.62 -7.38 37.82
C LEU A 158 -15.59 -6.38 38.45
N GLN A 159 -15.39 -6.04 39.72
CA GLN A 159 -16.16 -4.99 40.40
C GLN A 159 -15.84 -3.59 39.88
N LYS A 160 -14.56 -3.31 39.57
CA LYS A 160 -14.10 -2.04 39.01
C LYS A 160 -14.30 -2.03 37.50
N LYS A 161 -15.48 -1.57 37.01
CA LYS A 161 -15.72 -1.28 35.58
C LYS A 161 -14.47 -0.63 34.96
N GLY A 162 -13.85 -1.30 33.99
CA GLY A 162 -12.56 -0.90 33.44
C GLY A 162 -12.59 0.54 32.90
N MET A 163 -11.44 1.23 32.95
CA MET A 163 -11.33 2.63 32.48
C MET A 163 -11.87 2.82 31.07
N PHE A 164 -11.73 1.83 30.19
CA PHE A 164 -12.27 1.86 28.83
C PHE A 164 -13.80 1.70 28.78
N ALA A 165 -14.38 0.90 29.67
CA ALA A 165 -15.82 0.81 29.82
C ALA A 165 -16.39 2.13 30.36
N LYS A 166 -15.69 2.78 31.30
CA LYS A 166 -16.03 4.13 31.78
C LYS A 166 -15.91 5.18 30.67
N ALA A 167 -14.87 5.12 29.84
CA ALA A 167 -14.70 6.02 28.70
C ALA A 167 -15.78 5.82 27.63
N LYS A 168 -16.14 4.57 27.31
CA LYS A 168 -17.25 4.26 26.42
C LYS A 168 -18.60 4.70 27.01
N GLU A 169 -18.82 4.50 28.30
CA GLU A 169 -20.03 4.98 28.99
C GLU A 169 -20.07 6.52 29.05
N SER A 170 -18.92 7.20 29.09
CA SER A 170 -18.83 8.67 29.00
C SER A 170 -19.15 9.22 27.61
N ILE A 171 -18.70 8.54 26.55
CA ILE A 171 -18.87 9.00 25.16
C ILE A 171 -20.24 8.59 24.58
N PHE A 172 -20.74 7.40 24.92
CA PHE A 172 -22.00 6.85 24.38
C PHE A 172 -23.17 6.85 25.39
N GLY A 173 -22.92 7.23 26.65
CA GLY A 173 -23.93 7.17 27.73
C GLY A 173 -24.60 8.51 28.06
N THR A 174 -24.20 9.61 27.44
CA THR A 174 -24.81 10.94 27.66
C THR A 174 -26.20 11.06 27.01
N GLU A 175 -26.52 10.34 25.92
CA GLU A 175 -27.85 10.43 25.28
C GLU A 175 -28.89 9.46 25.89
N LYS A 176 -28.49 8.25 26.30
CA LYS A 176 -29.45 7.20 26.70
C LYS A 176 -29.95 7.29 28.16
N LYS A 177 -29.27 8.04 29.02
CA LYS A 177 -29.70 8.25 30.42
C LYS A 177 -30.52 9.53 30.60
N GLU A 178 -30.46 10.49 29.68
CA GLU A 178 -31.31 11.69 29.71
C GLU A 178 -32.75 11.40 29.23
N GLU A 179 -32.97 10.51 28.26
CA GLU A 179 -34.33 10.11 27.83
C GLU A 179 -35.14 9.34 28.89
N LYS A 180 -34.49 8.75 29.92
CA LYS A 180 -35.21 8.05 31.01
C LYS A 180 -35.52 8.94 32.21
N ARG A 181 -34.99 10.17 32.27
CA ARG A 181 -35.19 11.09 33.40
C ARG A 181 -35.93 12.38 33.01
N GLY A 182 -36.06 12.67 31.71
CA GLY A 182 -36.84 13.78 31.19
C GLY A 182 -38.10 13.33 30.46
N GLY A 183 -39.26 13.45 31.12
CA GLY A 183 -40.51 13.86 30.46
C GLY A 183 -41.11 12.94 29.39
N THR A 184 -42.12 12.19 29.81
CA THR A 184 -43.41 12.13 29.12
C THR A 184 -43.81 13.49 28.50
N MET A 185 -43.55 13.72 27.21
CA MET A 185 -44.35 14.58 26.31
C MET A 185 -43.79 14.54 24.87
N GLY A 186 -44.57 13.95 23.95
CA GLY A 186 -44.44 14.08 22.48
C GLY A 186 -43.17 13.45 21.90
N ILE A 187 -43.22 12.32 21.20
CA ILE A 187 -43.82 12.23 19.87
C ILE A 187 -44.44 10.83 19.70
N THR A 188 -45.74 10.84 19.50
CA THR A 188 -46.53 9.77 18.91
C THR A 188 -46.15 9.60 17.43
N GLY A 189 -45.85 8.35 17.03
CA GLY A 189 -45.58 7.92 15.66
C GLY A 189 -44.09 7.71 15.45
N ILE A 190 -43.53 6.51 15.52
CA ILE A 190 -43.91 5.32 14.75
C ILE A 190 -43.70 4.07 15.62
N THR A 191 -44.80 3.45 16.02
CA THR A 191 -44.85 2.12 16.61
C THR A 191 -44.93 1.07 15.49
N GLY A 192 -44.13 0.01 15.61
CA GLY A 192 -44.10 -1.18 14.75
C GLY A 192 -42.88 -1.17 13.84
N ILE A 193 -41.84 -1.98 14.02
CA ILE A 193 -41.86 -3.45 14.06
C ILE A 193 -40.73 -3.93 15.00
N THR A 194 -41.11 -4.53 16.12
CA THR A 194 -40.24 -5.39 16.91
C THR A 194 -40.43 -6.84 16.45
N GLY A 195 -39.32 -7.49 16.10
CA GLY A 195 -39.13 -8.93 16.24
C GLY A 195 -39.58 -9.83 15.08
N ARG A 196 -38.62 -10.28 14.27
CA ARG A 196 -38.20 -11.70 14.09
C ARG A 196 -37.33 -11.83 12.82
N ASP A 197 -36.38 -12.76 12.90
CA ASP A 197 -35.66 -13.38 11.78
C ASP A 197 -34.59 -12.57 11.02
N THR A 198 -33.41 -12.42 11.62
CA THR A 198 -32.14 -12.26 10.86
C THR A 198 -31.03 -13.05 11.53
N GLN A 199 -31.17 -14.38 11.57
CA GLN A 199 -30.10 -15.28 11.98
C GLN A 199 -30.08 -16.47 11.00
N LYS A 200 -29.71 -16.23 9.74
CA LYS A 200 -29.40 -17.31 8.77
C LYS A 200 -28.56 -16.90 7.56
N GLU A 201 -28.24 -15.63 7.35
CA GLU A 201 -27.52 -15.20 6.12
C GLU A 201 -26.00 -15.06 6.29
N ASP A 202 -25.49 -14.83 7.51
CA ASP A 202 -24.05 -14.58 7.73
C ASP A 202 -23.16 -15.83 7.65
N LEU A 203 -23.75 -17.03 7.64
CA LEU A 203 -23.00 -18.29 7.48
C LEU A 203 -22.69 -18.63 6.01
N GLY A 204 -23.41 -18.02 5.06
CA GLY A 204 -23.24 -18.30 3.62
C GLY A 204 -22.02 -17.58 3.02
N VAL A 205 -21.78 -16.33 3.42
CA VAL A 205 -20.68 -15.52 2.89
C VAL A 205 -19.32 -16.06 3.33
N VAL A 206 -19.21 -16.55 4.58
CA VAL A 206 -17.97 -17.11 5.12
C VAL A 206 -17.64 -18.46 4.48
N LYS A 207 -18.66 -19.30 4.20
CA LYS A 207 -18.49 -20.55 3.43
C LYS A 207 -18.06 -20.29 2.00
N ALA A 208 -18.68 -19.32 1.32
CA ALA A 208 -18.34 -18.97 -0.07
C ALA A 208 -16.91 -18.44 -0.23
N VAL A 209 -16.39 -17.69 0.76
CA VAL A 209 -14.99 -17.24 0.77
C VAL A 209 -14.04 -18.41 1.04
N GLN A 210 -14.41 -19.34 1.93
CA GLN A 210 -13.57 -20.49 2.26
C GLN A 210 -13.48 -21.52 1.13
N GLU A 211 -14.54 -21.67 0.34
CA GLU A 211 -14.58 -22.52 -0.86
C GLU A 211 -13.73 -21.94 -2.00
N LYS A 212 -13.80 -20.62 -2.27
CA LYS A 212 -12.91 -19.97 -3.27
C LYS A 212 -11.44 -19.98 -2.88
N VAL A 213 -11.12 -19.96 -1.58
CA VAL A 213 -9.73 -20.09 -1.09
C VAL A 213 -9.22 -21.53 -1.24
N ALA A 214 -10.09 -22.55 -1.20
CA ALA A 214 -9.72 -23.93 -1.46
C ALA A 214 -9.45 -24.17 -2.96
N GLU A 215 -10.31 -23.66 -3.85
CA GLU A 215 -10.11 -23.73 -5.31
C GLU A 215 -8.85 -22.96 -5.78
N GLY A 216 -8.51 -21.86 -5.10
CA GLY A 216 -7.28 -21.10 -5.37
C GLY A 216 -6.00 -21.84 -4.99
N LYS A 217 -6.04 -22.76 -4.01
CA LYS A 217 -4.88 -23.55 -3.58
C LYS A 217 -4.59 -24.75 -4.49
N GLU A 218 -5.61 -25.27 -5.18
CA GLU A 218 -5.45 -26.40 -6.09
C GLU A 218 -4.77 -25.97 -7.40
N LYS A 219 -5.07 -24.76 -7.91
CA LYS A 219 -4.44 -24.20 -9.12
C LYS A 219 -2.97 -23.78 -8.96
N VAL A 220 -2.48 -23.61 -7.73
CA VAL A 220 -1.08 -23.22 -7.45
C VAL A 220 -0.18 -24.44 -7.28
N LYS A 221 -0.74 -25.65 -7.16
CA LYS A 221 0.02 -26.90 -6.99
C LYS A 221 0.52 -27.51 -8.31
N SER A 222 0.15 -26.95 -9.46
CA SER A 222 0.52 -27.43 -10.79
C SER A 222 1.54 -26.55 -11.53
N LEU A 223 2.20 -25.60 -10.85
CA LEU A 223 3.38 -24.92 -11.39
C LEU A 223 4.63 -25.37 -10.63
N ASP A 224 5.41 -26.20 -11.32
CA ASP A 224 6.71 -26.73 -10.93
C ASP A 224 7.70 -25.68 -10.40
N VAL A 225 8.35 -25.99 -9.28
CA VAL A 225 9.71 -25.52 -8.99
C VAL A 225 10.56 -26.70 -8.49
N ARG A 226 11.59 -27.00 -9.27
CA ARG A 226 12.63 -28.03 -9.08
C ARG A 226 13.40 -27.86 -7.75
N PRO A 227 13.84 -28.96 -7.10
CA PRO A 227 14.72 -28.89 -5.94
C PRO A 227 16.21 -28.81 -6.34
N ALA A 228 16.87 -27.76 -5.90
CA ALA A 228 18.33 -27.54 -5.84
C ALA A 228 18.52 -26.63 -4.61
N ASP A 229 19.31 -26.89 -3.56
CA ASP A 229 20.49 -27.71 -3.42
C ASP A 229 20.55 -28.28 -1.98
N GLN A 230 20.81 -29.58 -1.88
CA GLN A 230 21.28 -30.24 -0.67
C GLN A 230 22.81 -30.18 -0.67
N ASN A 231 23.42 -29.08 -0.23
CA ASN A 231 24.87 -29.02 0.03
C ASN A 231 25.21 -27.87 0.98
N ALA A 232 25.09 -28.12 2.29
CA ALA A 232 25.84 -27.40 3.32
C ALA A 232 25.79 -28.19 4.64
N VAL A 233 26.32 -29.41 4.58
CA VAL A 233 26.67 -30.20 5.76
C VAL A 233 28.19 -30.07 5.94
N GLN A 234 28.60 -29.76 7.18
CA GLN A 234 29.96 -29.80 7.76
C GLN A 234 30.90 -28.60 7.56
N ALA A 235 31.06 -27.83 8.64
CA ALA A 235 32.38 -27.43 9.15
C ALA A 235 32.30 -27.24 10.68
N HIS A 236 33.06 -28.07 11.43
CA HIS A 236 33.28 -27.99 12.87
C HIS A 236 34.43 -27.00 13.16
N ALA A 237 34.27 -25.92 13.96
CA ALA A 237 34.66 -25.74 15.38
C ALA A 237 35.16 -24.28 15.57
N PRO A 238 35.32 -23.68 16.78
CA PRO A 238 34.91 -24.08 18.13
C PRO A 238 33.82 -23.15 18.74
N LYS A 239 33.25 -23.61 19.86
CA LYS A 239 32.18 -22.97 20.63
C LYS A 239 32.58 -21.57 21.13
N THR A 240 31.82 -20.55 20.73
CA THR A 240 31.58 -19.36 21.54
C THR A 240 30.10 -19.37 21.94
N ILE A 241 29.87 -19.17 23.23
CA ILE A 241 28.54 -19.10 23.85
C ILE A 241 27.93 -17.77 23.42
N SER A 242 26.99 -17.76 22.47
CA SER A 242 26.10 -16.62 22.26
C SER A 242 24.94 -16.98 21.33
N GLY A 243 23.80 -17.30 21.94
CA GLY A 243 22.49 -17.04 21.35
C GLY A 243 21.84 -18.14 20.49
N GLY A 244 20.51 -18.16 20.54
CA GLY A 244 19.65 -19.05 19.76
C GLY A 244 19.68 -18.70 18.25
N PRO A 245 18.93 -19.44 17.40
CA PRO A 245 18.97 -19.25 15.95
C PRO A 245 18.57 -17.82 15.50
N LEU A 246 17.78 -17.09 16.29
CA LEU A 246 17.47 -15.68 16.03
C LEU A 246 18.65 -14.75 16.31
N ASP A 247 19.43 -15.03 17.35
CA ASP A 247 20.59 -14.20 17.73
C ASP A 247 21.69 -14.32 16.68
N GLN A 248 21.87 -15.52 16.11
CA GLN A 248 22.79 -15.74 15.00
C GLN A 248 22.39 -14.99 13.72
N ILE A 249 21.09 -14.78 13.49
CA ILE A 249 20.61 -13.98 12.36
C ILE A 249 20.83 -12.50 12.65
N ALA A 250 20.54 -12.04 13.86
CA ALA A 250 20.78 -10.66 14.28
C ALA A 250 22.27 -10.28 14.19
N GLU A 251 23.16 -11.19 14.60
CA GLU A 251 24.61 -11.00 14.52
C GLU A 251 25.09 -10.93 13.06
N LYS A 252 24.58 -11.80 12.18
CA LYS A 252 24.86 -11.74 10.73
C LYS A 252 24.36 -10.43 10.08
N VAL A 253 23.18 -9.95 10.48
CA VAL A 253 22.63 -8.68 10.00
C VAL A 253 23.47 -7.52 10.49
N ALA A 254 23.85 -7.49 11.78
CA ALA A 254 24.71 -6.46 12.36
C ALA A 254 26.10 -6.43 11.68
N GLU A 255 26.72 -7.59 11.44
CA GLU A 255 27.98 -7.69 10.71
C GLU A 255 27.86 -7.16 9.28
N SER A 256 26.78 -7.53 8.55
CA SER A 256 26.55 -7.06 7.18
C SER A 256 26.39 -5.54 7.11
N ALA A 257 25.66 -4.95 8.06
CA ALA A 257 25.48 -3.50 8.17
C ALA A 257 26.82 -2.80 8.46
N SER A 258 27.62 -3.35 9.38
CA SER A 258 28.94 -2.78 9.72
C SER A 258 29.92 -2.78 8.53
N LYS A 259 29.88 -3.81 7.67
CA LYS A 259 30.73 -3.92 6.47
C LYS A 259 30.30 -2.91 5.40
N THR A 260 29.00 -2.71 5.20
CA THR A 260 28.47 -1.69 4.27
C THR A 260 28.84 -0.27 4.70
N THR A 261 28.74 0.05 6.00
CA THR A 261 29.10 1.38 6.52
C THR A 261 30.61 1.66 6.38
N LYS A 262 31.46 0.66 6.60
CA LYS A 262 32.91 0.78 6.38
C LYS A 262 33.26 1.00 4.91
N SER A 263 32.60 0.30 3.97
CA SER A 263 32.85 0.46 2.53
C SER A 263 32.53 1.86 1.99
N TRP A 264 31.56 2.56 2.58
CA TRP A 264 31.18 3.91 2.15
C TRP A 264 32.04 5.00 2.81
N ALA A 265 32.40 4.81 4.08
CA ALA A 265 33.31 5.71 4.80
C ALA A 265 34.75 5.67 4.25
N ASP A 266 35.22 4.48 3.83
CA ASP A 266 36.56 4.30 3.25
C ASP A 266 36.70 4.98 1.87
N TRP A 267 35.60 5.10 1.12
CA TRP A 267 35.58 5.87 -0.13
C TRP A 267 35.66 7.38 0.09
N ILE A 268 35.10 7.89 1.19
CA ILE A 268 35.11 9.32 1.54
C ILE A 268 36.45 9.75 2.15
N LEU A 269 37.11 8.89 2.94
CA LEU A 269 38.40 9.20 3.56
C LEU A 269 39.61 9.03 2.62
N ARG A 270 39.45 8.44 1.43
CA ARG A 270 40.55 8.16 0.49
C ARG A 270 40.79 9.27 -0.54
N ARG A 271 40.69 10.54 -0.12
CA ARG A 271 41.04 11.71 -0.94
C ARG A 271 42.26 12.44 -0.39
#